data_AF-A0A412N4Z9-F1
#
_entry.id   AF-A0A412N4Z9-F1
#
_cell.length_a   1.000
_cell.length_b   1.000
_cell.length_c   1.000
_cell.angle_alpha   90.00
_cell.angle_beta   90.00
_cell.angle_gamma   90.00
#
_symmetry.space_group_name_H-M   'P 1'
#
loop_
_entity.id
_entity.type
_entity.pdbx_description
1 polymer ?
#
loop_
_entity_poly.entity_id
_entity_poly.type
_entity_poly.pdbx_seq_one_letter_code
_entity_poly.pdbx_strand_id
1 'polypeptide(L)'
;MKRVTAKANQTIYDVAIEQYGTCEAVGKLMQDNPDMENDLQAVTEAGIEESDRSFYFDLPLPEGSTLLVDTDSRLIEKNILREIDKDVTTYDLKDYGTND
;
A
#
# COMPACT_ATOMS: atom_id res chain seq x y z
N MET A 1 16.54 -6.97 -0.63
CA MET A 1 15.79 -6.65 0.60
C MET A 1 16.39 -5.43 1.29
N LYS A 2 15.56 -4.41 1.54
CA LYS A 2 15.87 -3.16 2.25
C LYS A 2 14.97 -3.07 3.49
N ARG A 3 15.50 -2.52 4.59
CA ARG A 3 14.71 -2.15 5.76
C ARG A 3 14.26 -0.70 5.63
N VAL A 4 12.98 -0.45 5.79
CA VAL A 4 12.38 0.89 5.74
C VAL A 4 11.61 1.11 7.03
N THR A 5 11.73 2.30 7.60
CA THR A 5 11.01 2.69 8.81
C THR A 5 9.70 3.37 8.44
N ALA A 6 8.59 2.92 9.01
CA ALA A 6 7.30 3.58 8.85
C ALA A 6 7.33 4.96 9.49
N LYS A 7 6.85 5.96 8.74
CA LYS A 7 6.69 7.33 9.23
C LYS A 7 5.35 7.48 9.95
N ALA A 8 5.21 8.53 10.76
CA ALA A 8 3.93 8.88 11.38
C ALA A 8 2.81 8.98 10.33
N ASN A 9 1.65 8.40 10.65
CA ASN A 9 0.44 8.37 9.81
C ASN A 9 0.61 7.71 8.43
N GLN A 10 1.65 6.89 8.22
CA GLN A 10 1.88 6.21 6.95
C GLN A 10 1.08 4.90 6.87
N THR A 11 0.28 4.73 5.82
CA THR A 11 -0.43 3.47 5.52
C THR A 11 0.44 2.53 4.68
N ILE A 12 0.00 1.29 4.49
CA ILE A 12 0.66 0.34 3.57
C ILE A 12 0.66 0.84 2.12
N TYR A 13 -0.37 1.58 1.69
CA TYR A 13 -0.42 2.18 0.35
C TYR A 13 0.66 3.25 0.17
N ASP A 14 0.87 4.09 1.18
CA ASP A 14 1.91 5.11 1.15
C ASP A 14 3.30 4.47 1.07
N VAL A 15 3.54 3.37 1.79
CA VAL A 15 4.80 2.60 1.67
C VAL A 15 4.95 1.99 0.28
N ALA A 16 3.88 1.42 -0.28
CA ALA A 16 3.88 0.85 -1.61
C ALA A 16 4.25 1.91 -2.67
N ILE A 17 3.60 3.08 -2.63
CA ILE A 17 3.92 4.19 -3.52
C ILE A 17 5.33 4.74 -3.26
N GLU A 18 5.75 4.92 -2.02
CA GLU A 18 7.07 5.51 -1.74
C GLU A 18 8.22 4.59 -2.16
N GLN A 19 8.09 3.27 -1.96
CA GLN A 19 9.19 2.32 -2.16
C GLN A 19 9.14 1.60 -3.51
N TYR A 20 7.94 1.34 -4.03
CA TYR A 20 7.72 0.64 -5.29
C TYR A 20 7.15 1.55 -6.38
N GLY A 21 6.54 2.68 -6.03
CA GLY A 21 5.90 3.60 -6.98
C GLY A 21 4.57 3.12 -7.53
N THR A 22 4.02 2.03 -6.98
CA THR A 22 2.73 1.45 -7.36
C THR A 22 2.04 0.80 -6.16
N CYS A 23 0.71 0.90 -6.10
CA CYS A 23 -0.12 0.22 -5.09
C CYS A 23 -0.18 -1.31 -5.31
N GLU A 24 0.18 -1.82 -6.49
CA GLU A 24 0.23 -3.27 -6.75
C GLU A 24 1.23 -3.99 -5.83
N ALA A 25 2.20 -3.25 -5.26
CA ALA A 25 3.17 -3.79 -4.33
C ALA A 25 2.61 -4.10 -2.93
N VAL A 26 1.36 -3.73 -2.61
CA VAL A 26 0.75 -4.02 -1.31
C VAL A 26 0.76 -5.51 -0.99
N GLY A 27 0.37 -6.37 -1.94
CA GLY A 27 0.38 -7.82 -1.72
C GLY A 27 1.78 -8.38 -1.44
N LYS A 28 2.80 -7.81 -2.09
CA LYS A 28 4.21 -8.15 -1.86
C LYS A 28 4.69 -7.69 -0.49
N LEU A 29 4.33 -6.47 -0.08
CA LEU A 29 4.63 -5.94 1.25
C LEU A 29 4.03 -6.81 2.35
N MET A 30 2.78 -7.27 2.21
CA MET A 30 2.17 -8.19 3.17
C MET A 30 2.87 -9.56 3.19
N GLN A 31 3.23 -10.08 2.01
CA GLN A 31 3.93 -11.36 1.92
C GLN A 31 5.30 -11.33 2.60
N ASP A 32 6.04 -10.23 2.43
CA ASP A 32 7.38 -10.06 2.99
C ASP A 32 7.34 -9.67 4.49
N ASN A 33 6.19 -9.25 5.00
CA ASN A 33 5.98 -8.80 6.38
C ASN A 33 4.71 -9.45 6.97
N PRO A 34 4.71 -10.77 7.23
CA PRO A 34 3.51 -11.51 7.65
C PRO A 34 2.99 -11.09 9.04
N ASP A 35 3.85 -10.52 9.88
CA ASP A 35 3.52 -10.04 11.23
C ASP A 35 3.18 -8.53 11.25
N MET A 36 2.87 -7.95 10.09
CA MET A 36 2.49 -6.53 9.99
C MET A 36 1.17 -6.28 10.72
N GLU A 37 1.15 -5.21 11.51
CA GLU A 37 -0.02 -4.74 12.25
C GLU A 37 -0.26 -3.25 12.00
N ASN A 38 -1.47 -2.79 12.31
CA ASN A 38 -1.79 -1.36 12.33
C ASN A 38 -1.40 -0.74 13.68
N ASP A 39 -1.27 0.58 13.69
CA ASP A 39 -1.12 1.34 14.92
C ASP A 39 -2.34 1.16 15.85
N LEU A 40 -2.09 0.73 17.09
CA LEU A 40 -3.16 0.40 18.05
C LEU A 40 -4.00 1.63 18.44
N GLN A 41 -3.39 2.81 18.50
CA GLN A 41 -4.12 4.03 18.82
C GLN A 41 -5.10 4.36 17.69
N ALA A 42 -4.65 4.28 16.42
CA ALA A 42 -5.52 4.50 15.27
C ALA A 42 -6.65 3.47 15.18
N VAL A 43 -6.39 2.20 15.48
CA VAL A 43 -7.41 1.14 15.56
C VAL A 43 -8.47 1.49 16.61
N THR A 44 -8.04 1.91 17.80
CA THR A 44 -8.94 2.31 18.89
C THR A 44 -9.77 3.54 18.51
N GLU A 45 -9.16 4.55 17.90
CA GLU A 45 -9.83 5.79 17.46
C GLU A 45 -10.83 5.52 16.32
N ALA A 46 -10.59 4.52 15.48
CA ALA A 46 -11.52 4.04 14.47
C ALA A 46 -12.73 3.26 15.07
N GLY A 47 -12.74 3.00 16.38
CA GLY A 47 -13.80 2.26 17.06
C GLY A 47 -13.76 0.75 16.79
N ILE A 48 -12.60 0.23 16.37
CA ILE A 48 -12.38 -1.20 16.14
C ILE A 48 -11.95 -1.82 17.47
N GLU A 49 -12.54 -2.98 17.80
CA GLU A 49 -12.18 -3.68 19.03
C GLU A 49 -10.75 -4.22 18.95
N GLU A 50 -9.97 -4.12 20.04
CA GLU A 50 -8.63 -4.73 20.12
C GLU A 50 -8.63 -6.27 19.96
N SER A 51 -9.80 -6.89 20.14
CA SER A 51 -10.01 -8.33 19.92
C SER A 51 -9.91 -8.70 18.43
N ASP A 52 -10.14 -7.73 17.55
CA ASP A 52 -9.99 -7.85 16.11
C ASP A 52 -8.52 -7.76 15.73
N ARG A 53 -7.96 -8.90 15.31
CA ARG A 53 -6.57 -9.03 14.89
C ARG A 53 -6.38 -8.87 13.38
N SER A 54 -7.37 -8.29 12.69
CA SER A 54 -7.31 -8.06 11.25
C SER A 54 -6.37 -6.90 10.92
N PHE A 55 -5.77 -6.95 9.74
CA PHE A 55 -5.03 -5.83 9.17
C PHE A 55 -5.96 -4.97 8.30
N TYR A 56 -5.93 -3.67 8.54
CA TYR A 56 -6.74 -2.65 7.87
C TYR A 56 -5.84 -1.80 6.97
N PHE A 57 -6.08 -1.86 5.66
CA PHE A 57 -5.21 -1.23 4.66
C PHE A 57 -5.18 0.31 4.71
N ASP A 58 -6.27 0.89 5.22
CA ASP A 58 -6.52 2.33 5.33
C ASP A 58 -6.13 2.90 6.70
N LEU A 59 -5.68 2.07 7.64
CA LEU A 59 -5.14 2.50 8.92
C LEU A 59 -3.60 2.61 8.88
N PRO A 60 -3.02 3.54 9.65
CA PRO A 60 -1.58 3.74 9.68
C PRO A 60 -0.87 2.52 10.27
N LEU A 61 0.38 2.34 9.85
CA LEU A 61 1.34 1.42 10.46
C LEU A 61 1.90 2.06 11.75
N PRO A 62 2.34 1.26 12.74
CA PRO A 62 2.99 1.80 13.94
C PRO A 62 4.21 2.64 13.55
N GLU A 63 4.28 3.88 14.03
CA GLU A 63 5.40 4.77 13.76
C GLU A 63 6.71 4.13 14.24
N GLY A 64 7.77 4.19 13.41
CA GLY A 64 9.06 3.61 13.75
C GLY A 64 9.16 2.09 13.51
N SER A 65 8.06 1.41 13.17
CA SER A 65 8.10 0.00 12.78
C SER A 65 8.95 -0.21 11.53
N THR A 66 9.58 -1.39 11.42
CA THR A 66 10.46 -1.72 10.29
C THR A 66 9.76 -2.64 9.31
N LEU A 67 9.67 -2.22 8.05
CA LEU A 67 9.21 -3.03 6.94
C LEU A 67 10.37 -3.55 6.10
N LEU A 68 10.24 -4.80 5.64
CA LEU A 68 11.06 -5.39 4.61
C LEU A 68 10.50 -5.03 3.24
N VAL A 69 11.36 -4.47 2.41
CA VAL A 69 11.06 -4.04 1.04
C VAL A 69 11.98 -4.79 0.08
N ASP A 70 11.39 -5.56 -0.82
CA ASP A 70 12.10 -6.20 -1.93
C ASP A 70 12.46 -5.18 -3.03
N THR A 71 13.70 -4.67 -2.94
CA THR A 71 14.29 -3.70 -3.87
C THR A 71 14.66 -4.26 -5.24
N ASP A 72 14.53 -5.57 -5.45
CA ASP A 72 14.77 -6.23 -6.73
C ASP A 72 13.46 -6.71 -7.37
N SER A 73 12.32 -6.37 -6.75
CA SER A 73 10.98 -6.71 -7.22
C SER A 73 10.70 -6.09 -8.60
N ARG A 74 10.05 -6.87 -9.46
CA ARG A 74 9.53 -6.39 -10.76
C ARG A 74 8.44 -5.33 -10.61
N LEU A 75 7.86 -5.20 -9.42
CA LEU A 75 6.85 -4.18 -9.09
C LEU A 75 7.47 -2.80 -8.84
N ILE A 76 8.80 -2.67 -8.89
CA ILE A 76 9.43 -1.36 -8.76
C ILE A 76 9.19 -0.58 -10.06
N GLU A 77 8.14 0.21 -10.03
CA GLU A 77 7.84 1.23 -11.01
C GLU A 77 8.21 2.58 -10.42
N LYS A 78 9.49 2.96 -10.49
CA LYS A 78 9.90 4.33 -10.15
C LYS A 78 9.34 5.29 -11.20
N ASN A 79 8.05 5.58 -11.12
CA ASN A 79 7.30 6.30 -12.12
C ASN A 79 7.69 7.78 -12.14
N ILE A 80 7.67 8.33 -13.34
CA ILE A 80 7.80 9.76 -13.64
C ILE A 80 6.43 10.37 -13.39
N LEU A 81 6.32 11.28 -12.42
CA LEU A 81 5.10 12.06 -12.20
C LEU A 81 4.73 12.81 -13.48
N ARG A 82 3.49 12.65 -13.95
CA ARG A 82 2.91 13.38 -15.07
C ARG A 82 1.61 14.02 -14.62
N GLU A 83 1.32 15.20 -15.17
CA GLU A 83 0.03 15.84 -14.98
C GLU A 83 -1.07 14.99 -15.60
N ILE A 84 -2.18 14.82 -14.87
CA ILE A 84 -3.38 14.20 -15.38
C ILE A 84 -4.12 15.28 -16.17
N ASP A 85 -4.08 15.17 -17.50
CA ASP A 85 -4.71 16.10 -18.43
C ASP A 85 -6.07 15.58 -18.97
N LYS A 86 -6.53 14.42 -18.47
CA LYS A 86 -7.73 13.70 -18.91
C LYS A 86 -8.43 13.03 -17.74
N ASP A 87 -9.70 12.72 -17.90
CA ASP A 87 -10.46 11.95 -16.91
C ASP A 87 -9.83 10.58 -16.69
N VAL A 88 -9.61 10.22 -15.42
CA VAL A 88 -9.07 8.91 -15.03
C VAL A 88 -10.21 7.92 -14.95
N THR A 89 -10.64 7.43 -16.11
CA THR A 89 -11.61 6.35 -16.25
C THR A 89 -11.01 5.31 -17.18
N THR A 90 -10.95 4.06 -16.71
CA THR A 90 -10.44 2.93 -17.49
C THR A 90 -11.56 2.05 -18.04
N TYR A 91 -12.79 2.27 -17.56
CA TYR A 91 -13.96 1.49 -17.95
C TYR A 91 -14.76 2.24 -19.01
N ASP A 92 -14.79 1.70 -20.22
CA ASP A 92 -15.78 2.02 -21.26
C ASP A 92 -16.51 0.72 -21.64
N LEU A 93 -17.85 0.76 -21.65
CA LEU A 93 -18.69 -0.37 -22.04
C LEU A 93 -18.44 -0.79 -23.50
N LYS A 94 -17.97 0.13 -24.34
CA LYS A 94 -17.65 -0.14 -25.75
C LYS A 94 -16.44 -1.06 -25.93
N ASP A 95 -15.55 -1.07 -24.95
CA ASP A 95 -14.31 -1.87 -24.98
C ASP A 95 -14.49 -3.21 -24.24
N TYR A 96 -15.68 -3.46 -23.68
CA TYR A 96 -15.98 -4.68 -22.94
C TYR A 96 -16.26 -5.84 -23.91
N GLY A 97 -15.33 -6.81 -23.96
CA GLY A 97 -15.47 -8.04 -24.74
C GLY A 97 -15.07 -7.92 -26.22
N THR A 98 -14.57 -6.77 -26.64
CA THR A 98 -13.86 -6.61 -27.92
C THR A 98 -12.40 -6.98 -27.70
N ASN A 99 -12.08 -8.26 -27.83
CA ASN A 99 -10.70 -8.70 -28.00
C ASN A 99 -10.25 -8.33 -29.41
N ASP A 100 -9.25 -7.46 -29.55
CA ASP A 100 -8.35 -7.50 -30.71
C ASP A 100 -7.42 -8.71 -30.60
#